data_AF-A0A940S8K6-F1
#
_entry.id   AF-A0A940S8K6-F1
#
_cell.length_a   1.000
_cell.length_b   1.000
_cell.length_c   1.000
_cell.angle_alpha   90.00
_cell.angle_beta   90.00
_cell.angle_gamma   90.00
#
_symmetry.space_group_name_H-M   'P 1'
#
loop_
_entity.id
_entity.type
_entity.pdbx_description
1 polymer ?
#
loop_
_entity_poly.entity_id
_entity_poly.type
_entity_poly.pdbx_seq_one_letter_code
_entity_poly.pdbx_strand_id
1 'polypeptide(L)'
;MQQSYQDLYLTGLVNARALETQAIELLTRQVERIESYPEIADALRRHAAESEQQRVRLDTILESLGSSNSAIKDFVTGLMGNMAALAHAPMQDEILKNTLANYAFEHFEIASYKSLLVLADLAGDASAPTALRQSLQEEERMAQWCADTLEPTVRKFATLAAQGAQAGI
;
A
#
# COMPACT_ATOMS: atom_id res chain seq x y z
N MET A 1 14.39 -7.35 26.46
CA MET A 1 14.51 -5.89 26.73
C MET A 1 13.14 -5.27 26.56
N GLN A 2 12.80 -4.28 27.40
CA GLN A 2 11.55 -3.53 27.28
C GLN A 2 11.75 -2.43 26.23
N GLN A 3 10.88 -2.35 25.22
CA GLN A 3 10.93 -1.30 24.19
C GLN A 3 10.27 -0.02 24.72
N SER A 4 10.87 1.14 24.44
CA SER A 4 10.26 2.44 24.72
C SER A 4 9.19 2.79 23.68
N TYR A 5 8.36 3.79 23.97
CA TYR A 5 7.42 4.33 22.99
C TYR A 5 8.17 4.92 21.77
N GLN A 6 9.34 5.53 21.97
CA GLN A 6 10.18 6.00 20.87
C GLN A 6 10.64 4.85 19.98
N ASP A 7 11.09 3.73 20.55
CA ASP A 7 11.55 2.57 19.77
C ASP A 7 10.42 1.95 18.93
N LEU A 8 9.23 1.82 19.52
CA LEU A 8 8.04 1.32 18.82
C LEU A 8 7.61 2.28 17.69
N TYR A 9 7.65 3.58 17.94
CA TYR A 9 7.29 4.60 16.96
C TYR A 9 8.26 4.60 15.77
N LEU A 10 9.58 4.62 16.03
CA LEU A 10 10.60 4.51 14.99
C LEU A 10 10.47 3.22 14.18
N THR A 11 10.23 2.10 14.85
CA THR A 11 9.97 0.80 14.19
C THR A 11 8.74 0.88 13.28
N GLY A 12 7.65 1.47 13.76
CA GLY A 12 6.45 1.69 12.97
C GLY A 12 6.72 2.53 11.72
N LEU A 13 7.46 3.63 11.85
CA LEU A 13 7.76 4.54 10.73
C LEU A 13 8.61 3.84 9.66
N VAL A 14 9.63 3.08 10.06
CA VAL A 14 10.45 2.31 9.13
C VAL A 14 9.60 1.24 8.42
N ASN A 15 8.73 0.56 9.15
CA ASN A 15 7.84 -0.45 8.57
C ASN A 15 6.85 0.16 7.58
N ALA A 16 6.23 1.30 7.90
CA ALA A 16 5.33 2.00 6.98
C ALA A 16 6.09 2.48 5.72
N ARG A 17 7.31 3.01 5.87
CA ARG A 17 8.12 3.44 4.72
C ARG A 17 8.47 2.27 3.79
N ALA A 18 8.74 1.09 4.37
CA ALA A 18 8.97 -0.13 3.61
C ALA A 18 7.70 -0.63 2.93
N LEU A 19 6.55 -0.49 3.60
CA LEU A 19 5.23 -0.79 3.05
C LEU A 19 4.93 0.04 1.80
N GLU A 20 5.13 1.37 1.88
CA GLU A 20 4.99 2.28 0.72
C GLU A 20 5.89 1.88 -0.45
N THR A 21 7.15 1.54 -0.16
CA THR A 21 8.11 1.11 -1.19
C THR A 21 7.60 -0.13 -1.91
N GLN A 22 7.00 -1.07 -1.18
CA GLN A 22 6.41 -2.26 -1.76
C GLN A 22 5.13 -1.94 -2.54
N ALA A 23 4.27 -1.05 -2.03
CA ALA A 23 3.08 -0.59 -2.72
C ALA A 23 3.44 -0.10 -4.13
N ILE A 24 4.41 0.82 -4.21
CA ILE A 24 4.90 1.41 -5.46
C ILE A 24 5.37 0.32 -6.44
N GLU A 25 6.19 -0.63 -5.98
CA GLU A 25 6.68 -1.72 -6.82
C GLU A 25 5.55 -2.62 -7.34
N LEU A 26 4.60 -2.98 -6.47
CA LEU A 26 3.46 -3.83 -6.84
C LEU A 26 2.56 -3.12 -7.85
N LEU A 27 2.21 -1.85 -7.58
CA LEU A 27 1.36 -1.04 -8.45
C LEU A 27 1.99 -0.83 -9.82
N THR A 28 3.29 -0.53 -9.87
CA THR A 28 4.03 -0.34 -11.13
C THR A 28 4.00 -1.62 -11.99
N ARG A 29 4.26 -2.79 -11.38
CA ARG A 29 4.20 -4.07 -12.09
C ARG A 29 2.80 -4.41 -12.59
N GLN A 30 1.76 -4.07 -11.83
CA GLN A 30 0.37 -4.27 -12.27
C GLN A 30 0.05 -3.38 -13.48
N VAL A 31 0.43 -2.11 -13.43
CA VAL A 31 0.22 -1.15 -14.52
C VAL A 31 0.88 -1.60 -15.82
N GLU A 32 2.09 -2.17 -15.76
CA GLU A 32 2.81 -2.68 -16.93
C GLU A 32 2.10 -3.86 -17.62
N ARG A 33 1.27 -4.60 -16.88
CA ARG A 33 0.60 -5.81 -17.36
C ARG A 33 -0.85 -5.58 -17.77
N ILE A 34 -1.52 -4.53 -17.26
CA ILE A 34 -2.93 -4.25 -17.57
C ILE A 34 -3.10 -3.73 -19.01
N GLU A 35 -3.75 -4.51 -19.87
CA GLU A 35 -4.16 -4.09 -21.21
C GLU A 35 -5.66 -3.73 -21.27
N SER A 36 -6.52 -4.60 -20.73
CA SER A 36 -7.98 -4.53 -20.93
C SER A 36 -8.75 -3.61 -19.96
N TYR A 37 -8.07 -3.00 -18.99
CA TYR A 37 -8.67 -2.21 -17.91
C TYR A 37 -7.98 -0.84 -17.73
N PRO A 38 -8.05 0.05 -18.72
CA PRO A 38 -7.35 1.34 -18.69
C PRO A 38 -7.74 2.20 -17.49
N GLU A 39 -9.00 2.16 -17.07
CA GLU A 39 -9.51 2.86 -15.89
C GLU A 39 -8.81 2.43 -14.59
N ILE A 40 -8.45 1.14 -14.49
CA ILE A 40 -7.72 0.60 -13.35
C ILE A 40 -6.26 1.02 -13.45
N ALA A 41 -5.64 0.86 -14.62
CA ALA A 41 -4.25 1.26 -14.83
C ALA A 41 -4.01 2.75 -14.49
N ASP A 42 -4.92 3.64 -14.89
CA ASP A 42 -4.84 5.07 -14.58
C ASP A 42 -4.97 5.37 -13.08
N ALA A 43 -5.83 4.64 -12.36
CA ALA A 43 -5.94 4.77 -10.92
C ALA A 43 -4.68 4.27 -10.20
N LEU A 44 -4.16 3.09 -10.57
CA LEU A 44 -2.93 2.55 -9.98
C LEU A 44 -1.71 3.43 -10.25
N ARG A 45 -1.60 4.06 -11.44
CA ARG A 45 -0.52 5.03 -11.71
C ARG A 45 -0.61 6.27 -10.83
N ARG A 46 -1.82 6.81 -10.63
CA ARG A 46 -2.01 7.96 -9.74
C ARG A 46 -1.69 7.59 -8.31
N HIS A 47 -2.15 6.43 -7.86
CA HIS A 47 -1.92 5.98 -6.50
C HIS A 47 -0.44 5.68 -6.25
N ALA A 48 0.28 5.05 -7.19
CA ALA A 48 1.75 4.88 -7.06
C ALA A 48 2.50 6.22 -6.92
N ALA A 49 2.01 7.29 -7.57
CA ALA A 49 2.56 8.63 -7.38
C ALA A 49 2.20 9.25 -6.02
N GLU A 50 0.98 8.99 -5.50
CA GLU A 50 0.60 9.34 -4.14
C GLU A 50 1.49 8.61 -3.11
N SER A 51 1.70 7.29 -3.26
CA SER A 51 2.58 6.48 -2.40
C SER A 51 4.02 6.95 -2.38
N GLU A 52 4.56 7.43 -3.51
CA GLU A 52 5.89 8.04 -3.52
C GLU A 52 5.94 9.34 -2.69
N GLN A 53 4.86 10.15 -2.68
CA GLN A 53 4.78 11.32 -1.79
C GLN A 53 4.64 10.92 -0.32
N GLN A 54 3.89 9.86 -0.02
CA GLN A 54 3.74 9.32 1.33
C GLN A 54 5.08 8.82 1.87
N ARG A 55 5.84 8.10 1.04
CA ARG A 55 7.22 7.66 1.34
C ARG A 55 8.13 8.85 1.66
N VAL A 56 8.05 9.95 0.91
CA VAL A 56 8.81 11.19 1.18
C VAL A 56 8.41 11.84 2.50
N ARG A 57 7.13 11.84 2.87
CA ARG A 57 6.68 12.32 4.19
C ARG A 57 7.27 11.48 5.32
N LEU A 58 7.27 10.16 5.17
CA LEU A 58 7.86 9.23 6.14
C LEU A 58 9.38 9.42 6.27
N ASP A 59 10.08 9.61 5.14
CA ASP A 59 11.51 9.97 5.13
C ASP A 59 11.76 11.26 5.94
N THR A 60 10.96 12.29 5.70
CA THR A 60 11.07 13.59 6.41
C THR A 60 10.85 13.43 7.92
N ILE A 61 9.86 12.64 8.34
CA ILE A 61 9.60 12.38 9.76
C ILE A 61 10.79 11.63 10.38
N LEU A 62 11.26 10.56 9.74
CA LEU A 62 12.41 9.77 10.22
C LEU A 62 13.68 10.61 10.37
N GLU A 63 13.96 11.50 9.42
CA GLU A 63 15.07 12.46 9.48
C GLU A 63 14.93 13.41 10.67
N SER A 64 13.73 13.94 10.91
CA SER A 64 13.47 14.87 12.02
C SER A 64 13.69 14.26 13.41
N LEU A 65 13.52 12.95 13.54
CA LEU A 65 13.73 12.20 14.78
C LEU A 65 15.21 11.83 15.01
N GLY A 66 16.13 12.28 14.14
CA GLY A 66 17.56 12.00 14.27
C GLY A 66 17.93 10.54 13.98
N SER A 67 17.02 9.77 13.39
CA SER A 67 17.25 8.38 12.98
C SER A 67 18.15 8.35 11.74
N SER A 68 19.44 8.55 11.96
CA SER A 68 20.48 8.32 10.95
C SER A 68 20.78 6.83 10.86
N ASN A 69 20.12 6.13 9.93
CA ASN A 69 20.59 4.86 9.35
C ASN A 69 20.99 3.70 10.29
N SER A 70 20.55 3.65 11.55
CA SER A 70 20.93 2.56 12.44
C SER A 70 19.75 1.65 12.81
N ALA A 71 19.77 0.46 12.21
CA ALA A 71 19.21 -0.79 12.74
C ALA A 71 17.69 -0.88 12.99
N ILE A 72 16.88 -0.75 11.94
CA ILE A 72 15.62 -1.50 11.86
C ILE A 72 15.68 -2.35 10.59
N LYS A 73 16.48 -3.41 10.70
CA LYS A 73 16.43 -4.57 9.80
C LYS A 73 15.53 -5.58 10.51
N ASP A 74 14.60 -6.19 9.78
CA ASP A 74 13.95 -7.48 10.12
C ASP A 74 12.46 -7.53 10.50
N PHE A 75 11.58 -6.61 10.06
CA PHE A 75 10.12 -6.88 10.14
C PHE A 75 9.35 -6.92 8.81
N VAL A 76 10.02 -6.71 7.69
CA VAL A 76 9.36 -6.53 6.40
C VAL A 76 9.15 -7.87 5.65
N THR A 77 9.85 -8.94 5.99
CA THR A 77 9.89 -10.16 5.16
C THR A 77 8.71 -11.13 5.32
N GLY A 78 8.03 -11.16 6.46
CA GLY A 78 7.08 -12.24 6.78
C GLY A 78 5.68 -12.11 6.19
N LEU A 79 5.07 -10.93 6.29
CA LEU A 79 3.70 -10.69 5.76
C LEU A 79 3.71 -10.52 4.23
N MET A 80 4.81 -10.00 3.70
CA MET A 80 4.96 -9.55 2.32
C MET A 80 5.23 -10.66 1.30
N GLY A 81 5.88 -11.75 1.69
CA GLY A 81 6.17 -12.88 0.79
C GLY A 81 4.90 -13.58 0.25
N ASN A 82 3.81 -13.57 1.04
CA ASN A 82 2.57 -14.25 0.65
C ASN A 82 1.71 -13.43 -0.33
N MET A 83 1.77 -12.10 -0.30
CA MET A 83 1.05 -11.26 -1.28
C MET A 83 1.75 -11.22 -2.64
N ALA A 84 3.08 -11.15 -2.67
CA ALA A 84 3.86 -11.26 -3.90
C ALA A 84 3.67 -12.63 -4.60
N ALA A 85 3.52 -13.71 -3.84
CA ALA A 85 3.26 -15.04 -4.38
C ALA A 85 1.90 -15.17 -5.08
N LEU A 86 0.87 -14.42 -4.65
CA LEU A 86 -0.44 -14.40 -5.31
C LEU A 86 -0.42 -13.66 -6.67
N ALA A 87 0.52 -12.73 -6.85
CA ALA A 87 0.70 -11.93 -8.07
C ALA A 87 1.63 -12.57 -9.12
N HIS A 88 2.17 -13.77 -8.89
CA HIS A 88 3.22 -14.37 -9.76
C HIS A 88 2.83 -15.69 -10.46
N ALA A 89 1.59 -16.15 -10.31
CA ALA A 89 1.06 -17.19 -11.19
C ALA A 89 0.33 -16.53 -12.36
N PRO A 90 0.86 -16.57 -13.61
CA PRO A 90 0.12 -16.10 -14.77
C PRO A 90 -1.16 -16.93 -14.87
N MET A 91 -2.26 -16.31 -14.52
CA MET A 91 -3.56 -16.95 -14.45
C MET A 91 -4.56 -16.01 -15.09
N GLN A 92 -5.55 -16.58 -15.78
CA GLN A 92 -6.51 -15.77 -16.52
C GLN A 92 -7.25 -14.77 -15.62
N ASP A 93 -7.34 -15.03 -14.31
CA ASP A 93 -8.03 -14.21 -13.31
C ASP A 93 -7.13 -13.19 -12.58
N GLU A 94 -5.92 -12.90 -13.10
CA GLU A 94 -4.96 -12.02 -12.44
C GLU A 94 -5.56 -10.65 -12.09
N ILE A 95 -6.40 -10.07 -12.96
CA ILE A 95 -7.07 -8.79 -12.66
C ILE A 95 -7.96 -8.87 -11.40
N LEU A 96 -8.65 -10.00 -11.18
CA LEU A 96 -9.49 -10.17 -10.00
C LEU A 96 -8.65 -10.28 -8.74
N LYS A 97 -7.61 -11.12 -8.78
CA LYS A 97 -6.69 -11.30 -7.65
C LYS A 97 -6.04 -9.99 -7.27
N ASN A 98 -5.55 -9.24 -8.26
CA ASN A 98 -4.96 -7.92 -8.05
C ASN A 98 -5.96 -6.95 -7.44
N THR A 99 -7.20 -6.90 -7.94
CA THR A 99 -8.25 -6.03 -7.37
C THR A 99 -8.53 -6.37 -5.90
N LEU A 100 -8.66 -7.65 -5.57
CA LEU A 100 -8.88 -8.11 -4.19
C LEU A 100 -7.66 -7.82 -3.29
N ALA A 101 -6.46 -8.06 -3.81
CA ALA A 101 -5.20 -7.84 -3.11
C ALA A 101 -4.99 -6.35 -2.81
N ASN A 102 -5.19 -5.48 -3.80
CA ASN A 102 -5.08 -4.03 -3.63
C ASN A 102 -6.04 -3.56 -2.54
N TYR A 103 -7.33 -3.93 -2.61
CA TYR A 103 -8.29 -3.54 -1.58
C TYR A 103 -7.87 -3.98 -0.17
N ALA A 104 -7.35 -5.20 -0.01
CA ALA A 104 -6.84 -5.67 1.29
C ALA A 104 -5.58 -4.91 1.74
N PHE A 105 -4.70 -4.57 0.80
CA PHE A 105 -3.46 -3.84 1.06
C PHE A 105 -3.74 -2.41 1.55
N GLU A 106 -4.67 -1.69 0.92
CA GLU A 106 -5.08 -0.34 1.37
C GLU A 106 -5.54 -0.34 2.83
N HIS A 107 -6.31 -1.35 3.25
CA HIS A 107 -6.77 -1.46 4.64
C HIS A 107 -5.63 -1.75 5.63
N PHE A 108 -4.58 -2.43 5.17
CA PHE A 108 -3.38 -2.63 5.98
C PHE A 108 -2.58 -1.33 6.13
N GLU A 109 -2.49 -0.51 5.09
CA GLU A 109 -1.88 0.82 5.14
C GLU A 109 -2.68 1.77 6.04
N ILE A 110 -4.00 1.81 5.90
CA ILE A 110 -4.91 2.56 6.79
C ILE A 110 -4.68 2.18 8.26
N ALA A 111 -4.61 0.87 8.57
CA ALA A 111 -4.34 0.39 9.92
C ALA A 111 -2.94 0.82 10.41
N SER A 112 -1.94 0.79 9.53
CA SER A 112 -0.57 1.19 9.83
C SER A 112 -0.48 2.69 10.16
N TYR A 113 -1.09 3.56 9.35
CA TYR A 113 -1.14 5.00 9.63
C TYR A 113 -1.93 5.34 10.90
N LYS A 114 -3.05 4.66 11.16
CA LYS A 114 -3.80 4.81 12.42
C LYS A 114 -2.96 4.41 13.63
N SER A 115 -2.19 3.33 13.52
CA SER A 115 -1.22 2.91 14.55
C SER A 115 -0.12 3.96 14.76
N LEU A 116 0.45 4.49 13.68
CA LEU A 116 1.48 5.54 13.73
C LEU A 116 1.00 6.82 14.42
N LEU A 117 -0.24 7.22 14.19
CA LEU A 117 -0.82 8.40 14.86
C LEU A 117 -0.87 8.21 16.39
N VAL A 118 -1.20 7.01 16.85
CA VAL A 118 -1.20 6.68 18.29
C VAL A 118 0.22 6.60 18.84
N LEU A 119 1.15 5.99 18.09
CA LEU A 119 2.54 5.88 18.50
C LEU A 119 3.24 7.26 18.56
N ALA A 120 2.91 8.16 17.64
CA ALA A 120 3.39 9.54 17.64
C ALA A 120 2.94 10.29 18.91
N ASP A 121 1.68 10.15 19.31
CA ASP A 121 1.14 10.73 20.54
C ASP A 121 1.87 10.19 21.79
N LEU A 122 2.01 8.87 21.89
CA LEU A 122 2.72 8.21 22.99
C LEU A 122 4.22 8.57 23.06
N ALA A 123 4.86 8.78 21.90
CA ALA A 123 6.25 9.18 21.80
C ALA A 123 6.47 10.68 22.02
N GLY A 124 5.39 11.48 22.05
CA GLY A 124 5.44 12.94 22.21
C GLY A 124 5.79 13.70 20.92
N ASP A 125 5.65 13.10 19.75
CA ASP A 125 5.88 13.77 18.46
C ASP A 125 4.63 14.53 18.00
N ALA A 126 4.66 15.84 18.24
CA ALA A 126 3.60 16.75 17.80
C ALA A 126 3.75 17.24 16.34
N SER A 127 4.84 16.89 15.65
CA SER A 127 5.18 17.40 14.32
C SER A 127 4.71 16.49 13.18
N ALA A 128 4.82 15.17 13.33
CA ALA A 128 4.40 14.18 12.34
C ALA A 128 2.89 14.04 12.08
N PRO A 129 1.96 14.27 13.04
CA PRO A 129 0.56 13.89 12.86
C PRO A 129 -0.16 14.53 11.67
N THR A 130 0.24 15.73 11.24
CA THR A 130 -0.34 16.38 10.05
C THR A 130 -0.01 15.60 8.79
N ALA A 131 1.25 15.22 8.60
CA ALA A 131 1.69 14.47 7.43
C ALA A 131 1.13 13.03 7.43
N LEU A 132 1.10 12.37 8.59
CA LEU A 132 0.52 11.03 8.74
C LEU A 132 -0.99 11.01 8.44
N ARG A 133 -1.74 12.05 8.86
CA ARG A 133 -3.16 12.18 8.53
C ARG A 133 -3.39 12.42 7.05
N GLN A 134 -2.48 13.13 6.38
CA GLN A 134 -2.58 13.34 4.94
C GLN A 134 -2.45 12.01 4.17
N SER A 135 -1.45 11.19 4.51
CA SER A 135 -1.30 9.85 3.91
C SER A 135 -2.49 8.95 4.23
N LEU A 136 -2.94 8.93 5.49
CA LEU A 136 -4.14 8.18 5.87
C LEU A 136 -5.37 8.53 5.01
N GLN A 137 -5.58 9.83 4.73
CA GLN A 137 -6.69 10.27 3.88
C GLN A 137 -6.52 9.89 2.41
N GLU A 138 -5.28 9.74 1.93
CA GLU A 138 -4.99 9.21 0.60
C GLU A 138 -5.36 7.72 0.53
N GLU A 139 -4.96 6.92 1.53
CA GLU A 139 -5.28 5.47 1.52
C GLU A 139 -6.77 5.22 1.71
N GLU A 140 -7.44 6.00 2.57
CA GLU A 140 -8.89 5.88 2.74
C GLU A 140 -9.64 6.20 1.44
N ARG A 141 -9.13 7.12 0.61
CA ARG A 141 -9.69 7.39 -0.72
C ARG A 141 -9.42 6.25 -1.69
N MET A 142 -8.22 5.69 -1.69
CA MET A 142 -7.88 4.57 -2.57
C MET A 142 -8.65 3.29 -2.19
N ALA A 143 -8.78 2.99 -0.90
CA ALA A 143 -9.61 1.90 -0.39
C ALA A 143 -11.06 2.03 -0.84
N GLN A 144 -11.62 3.25 -0.77
CA GLN A 144 -12.98 3.50 -1.26
C GLN A 144 -13.07 3.31 -2.77
N TRP A 145 -12.11 3.81 -3.54
CA TRP A 145 -12.07 3.61 -4.99
C TRP A 145 -11.98 2.12 -5.37
N CYS A 146 -11.17 1.34 -4.65
CA CYS A 146 -11.09 -0.11 -4.80
C CYS A 146 -12.44 -0.79 -4.53
N ALA A 147 -13.14 -0.39 -3.46
CA ALA A 147 -14.46 -0.91 -3.12
C ALA A 147 -15.49 -0.61 -4.23
N ASP A 148 -15.51 0.63 -4.72
CA ASP A 148 -16.45 1.08 -5.76
C ASP A 148 -16.19 0.40 -7.12
N THR A 149 -14.93 0.08 -7.40
CA THR A 149 -14.49 -0.51 -8.69
C THR A 149 -14.59 -2.04 -8.69
N LEU A 150 -14.68 -2.69 -7.52
CA LEU A 150 -14.69 -4.14 -7.40
C LEU A 150 -15.81 -4.81 -8.20
N GLU A 151 -17.06 -4.38 -8.02
CA GLU A 151 -18.20 -4.96 -8.73
C GLU A 151 -18.09 -4.79 -10.26
N PRO A 152 -17.87 -3.57 -10.80
CA PRO A 152 -17.66 -3.37 -12.23
C PRO A 152 -16.56 -4.25 -12.83
N THR A 153 -15.41 -4.36 -12.15
CA THR A 153 -14.28 -5.19 -12.61
C THR A 153 -14.64 -6.66 -12.66
N VAL A 154 -15.27 -7.19 -11.60
CA VAL A 154 -15.73 -8.58 -11.55
C VAL A 154 -16.71 -8.88 -12.68
N ARG A 155 -17.67 -7.98 -12.93
CA ARG A 155 -18.65 -8.14 -14.01
C ARG A 155 -17.98 -8.14 -15.39
N LYS A 156 -17.07 -7.21 -15.64
CA LYS A 156 -16.33 -7.09 -16.91
C LYS A 156 -15.50 -8.35 -17.17
N PHE A 157 -14.72 -8.77 -16.18
CA PHE A 157 -13.94 -10.00 -16.25
C PHE A 157 -14.82 -11.22 -16.57
N ALA A 158 -15.88 -11.46 -15.78
CA ALA A 158 -16.75 -12.62 -15.95
C ALA A 158 -17.44 -12.64 -17.33
N THR A 159 -17.83 -11.47 -17.84
CA THR A 159 -18.45 -11.33 -19.16
C THR A 159 -17.46 -11.69 -20.28
N LEU A 160 -16.25 -11.15 -20.24
CA LEU A 160 -15.20 -11.45 -21.23
C LEU A 160 -14.82 -12.93 -21.20
N ALA A 161 -14.66 -13.50 -20.00
CA ALA A 161 -14.32 -14.90 -19.82
C ALA A 161 -15.41 -15.83 -20.37
N ALA A 162 -16.68 -15.53 -20.10
CA ALA A 162 -17.81 -16.32 -20.62
C ALA A 162 -17.94 -16.25 -22.16
N GLN A 163 -17.46 -15.17 -22.79
CA GLN A 163 -17.46 -14.98 -24.24
C GLN A 163 -16.24 -15.58 -24.94
N GLY A 164 -15.28 -16.14 -24.19
CA GLY A 164 -14.01 -16.62 -24.74
C GLY A 164 -13.10 -15.50 -25.26
N ALA A 165 -13.36 -14.25 -24.85
CA ALA A 165 -12.51 -13.10 -25.14
C ALA A 165 -11.35 -13.02 -24.14
N GLN A 166 -10.32 -12.21 -24.44
CA GLN A 166 -9.22 -11.95 -23.50
C GLN A 166 -9.77 -11.19 -22.28
N ALA A 167 -9.91 -11.89 -21.15
CA ALA A 167 -10.47 -11.36 -19.90
C ALA A 167 -9.39 -10.90 -18.90
N GLY A 168 -8.17 -11.43 -19.04
CA GLY A 168 -7.04 -11.11 -18.17
C GLY A 168 -6.45 -9.72 -18.39
N ILE A 169 -5.37 -9.44 -17.66
CA ILE A 169 -4.57 -8.23 -17.86
C ILE A 169 -3.76 -8.34 -19.14
#